data_AF-A0A5J4P7L5-F1
#
_entry.id   AF-A0A5J4P7L5-F1
#
_cell.length_a   1.000
_cell.length_b   1.000
_cell.length_c   1.000
_cell.angle_alpha   90.00
_cell.angle_beta   90.00
_cell.angle_gamma   90.00
#
_symmetry.space_group_name_H-M   'P 1'
#
loop_
_entity.id
_entity.type
_entity.pdbx_description
1 polymer ?
#
loop_
_entity_poly.entity_id
_entity_poly.type
_entity_poly.pdbx_seq_one_letter_code
_entity_poly.pdbx_strand_id
1 'polypeptide(L)'
;VVRFVEQHRSFFEHLHASFFELTTAMALRYFADSRVDVAVIEGGLGGRLDCTNIICPDISVITNISFDHTQFLGNALEEIAAEKAGIIKQNTPVVIGETVMETKPVFVRAAEKMDAPIIFAEEENILLDLYLFY
;
A
#
# COMPACT_ATOMS: atom_id res chain seq x y z
N VAL A 1 0.11 0.62 23.14
CA VAL A 1 -0.55 -0.65 22.74
C VAL A 1 -1.47 -1.18 23.83
N VAL A 2 -0.97 -1.67 24.98
CA VAL A 2 -1.82 -2.30 26.04
C VAL A 2 -3.04 -1.47 26.43
N ARG A 3 -2.83 -0.19 26.78
CA ARG A 3 -3.91 0.73 27.15
C ARG A 3 -4.98 0.90 26.07
N PHE A 4 -4.60 0.96 24.80
CA PHE A 4 -5.55 1.10 23.68
C PHE A 4 -6.39 -0.17 23.54
N VAL A 5 -5.73 -1.34 23.58
CA VAL A 5 -6.41 -2.64 23.51
C VAL A 5 -7.40 -2.78 24.67
N GLU A 6 -7.02 -2.43 25.90
CA GLU A 6 -7.91 -2.45 27.06
C GLU A 6 -9.11 -1.53 26.91
N GLN A 7 -8.91 -0.30 26.43
CA GLN A 7 -9.97 0.69 26.25
C GLN A 7 -10.99 0.30 25.18
N HIS A 8 -10.59 -0.46 24.17
CA HIS A 8 -11.45 -0.83 23.04
C HIS A 8 -11.79 -2.32 22.98
N ARG A 9 -11.40 -3.10 24.00
CA ARG A 9 -11.55 -4.55 24.06
C ARG A 9 -12.97 -5.03 23.78
N SER A 10 -13.95 -4.44 24.45
CA SER A 10 -15.36 -4.81 24.32
C SER A 10 -15.90 -4.61 22.90
N PHE A 11 -15.40 -3.60 22.18
CA PHE A 11 -15.77 -3.36 20.79
C PHE A 11 -15.15 -4.40 19.85
N PHE A 12 -13.88 -4.73 20.05
CA PHE A 12 -13.15 -5.60 19.14
C PHE A 12 -13.30 -7.10 19.38
N GLU A 13 -13.59 -7.55 20.62
CA GLU A 13 -13.74 -8.98 20.93
C GLU A 13 -14.83 -9.65 20.09
N HIS A 14 -15.92 -8.93 19.79
CA HIS A 14 -17.02 -9.42 18.97
C HIS A 14 -16.70 -9.44 17.46
N LEU A 15 -15.69 -8.69 17.04
CA LEU A 15 -15.24 -8.60 15.64
C LEU A 15 -14.22 -9.67 15.28
N HIS A 16 -13.68 -10.40 16.28
CA HIS A 16 -12.58 -11.36 16.11
C HIS A 16 -11.38 -10.77 15.34
N ALA A 17 -11.10 -9.48 15.54
CA ALA A 17 -10.02 -8.79 14.87
C ALA A 17 -8.65 -9.38 15.25
N SER A 18 -7.80 -9.57 14.24
CA SER A 18 -6.41 -9.96 14.41
C SER A 18 -5.60 -8.88 15.12
N PHE A 19 -4.44 -9.26 15.66
CA PHE A 19 -3.51 -8.31 16.26
C PHE A 19 -3.11 -7.21 15.26
N PHE A 20 -2.89 -7.55 13.99
CA PHE A 20 -2.49 -6.61 12.96
C PHE A 20 -3.59 -5.58 12.66
N GLU A 21 -4.83 -6.01 12.50
CA GLU A 21 -5.99 -5.11 12.32
C GLU A 21 -6.17 -4.15 13.51
N LEU A 22 -6.01 -4.64 14.74
CA LEU A 22 -6.09 -3.82 15.95
C LEU A 22 -5.01 -2.75 16.00
N THR A 23 -3.77 -3.11 15.67
CA THR A 23 -2.65 -2.17 15.66
C THR A 23 -2.74 -1.16 14.52
N THR A 24 -3.27 -1.55 13.36
CA THR A 24 -3.53 -0.64 12.23
C THR A 24 -4.60 0.38 12.61
N ALA A 25 -5.71 -0.06 13.21
CA ALA A 25 -6.75 0.86 13.70
C ALA A 25 -6.20 1.83 14.77
N MET A 26 -5.36 1.33 15.68
CA MET A 26 -4.68 2.17 16.68
C MET A 26 -3.78 3.23 16.02
N ALA A 27 -2.97 2.84 15.03
CA ALA A 27 -2.07 3.75 14.33
C ALA A 27 -2.84 4.85 13.58
N LEU A 28 -3.86 4.47 12.80
CA LEU A 28 -4.72 5.43 12.10
C LEU A 28 -5.39 6.40 13.07
N ARG A 29 -5.89 5.91 14.21
CA ARG A 29 -6.47 6.77 15.25
C ARG A 29 -5.43 7.73 15.84
N TYR A 30 -4.23 7.24 16.13
CA TYR A 30 -3.16 8.05 16.68
C TYR A 30 -2.73 9.17 15.72
N PHE A 31 -2.62 8.89 14.42
CA PHE A 31 -2.30 9.91 13.41
C PHE A 31 -3.39 10.99 13.32
N ALA A 32 -4.67 10.59 13.37
CA ALA A 32 -5.78 11.53 13.39
C ALA A 32 -5.78 12.41 14.65
N ASP A 33 -5.60 11.81 15.83
CA ASP A 33 -5.57 12.55 17.10
C ASP A 33 -4.35 13.50 17.18
N SER A 34 -3.22 13.09 16.59
CA SER A 34 -1.99 13.89 16.52
C SER A 34 -2.03 14.99 15.46
N ARG A 35 -3.03 14.98 14.56
CA ARG A 35 -3.16 15.92 13.43
C ARG A 35 -1.89 16.03 12.59
N VAL A 36 -1.32 14.87 12.24
CA VAL A 36 -0.15 14.84 11.35
C VAL A 36 -0.50 15.42 9.98
N ASP A 37 0.43 16.15 9.37
CA ASP A 37 0.23 16.68 8.01
C ASP A 37 0.26 15.56 6.96
N VAL A 38 1.10 14.54 7.18
CA VAL A 38 1.26 13.37 6.31
C VAL A 38 1.43 12.12 7.16
N ALA A 39 0.76 11.03 6.77
CA ALA A 39 0.96 9.70 7.32
C ALA A 39 1.45 8.76 6.22
N VAL A 40 2.58 8.07 6.48
CA VAL A 40 3.07 7.00 5.61
C VAL A 40 2.60 5.68 6.20
N ILE A 41 1.83 4.92 5.41
CA ILE A 41 1.25 3.65 5.84
C ILE A 41 1.92 2.53 5.04
N GLU A 42 2.72 1.72 5.73
CA GLU A 42 3.33 0.52 5.18
C GLU A 42 2.29 -0.62 5.16
N GLY A 43 2.09 -1.24 4.00
CA GLY A 43 1.24 -2.43 3.90
C GLY A 43 1.88 -3.63 4.59
N GLY A 44 1.07 -4.48 5.24
CA GLY A 44 1.57 -5.67 5.94
C GLY A 44 1.92 -6.81 4.99
N LEU A 45 0.89 -7.36 4.33
CA LEU A 45 1.02 -8.51 3.44
C LEU A 45 0.19 -8.34 2.17
N GLY A 46 0.84 -8.47 1.01
CA GLY A 46 0.18 -8.28 -0.28
C GLY A 46 -0.20 -6.82 -0.50
N GLY A 47 -1.51 -6.55 -0.59
CA GLY A 47 -2.05 -5.20 -0.73
C GLY A 47 -3.57 -5.19 -0.82
N ARG A 48 -4.14 -5.96 -1.75
CA ARG A 48 -5.58 -6.02 -2.02
C ARG A 48 -6.43 -6.32 -0.79
N LEU A 49 -6.01 -7.29 0.01
CA LEU A 49 -6.69 -7.74 1.23
C LEU A 49 -5.97 -7.33 2.51
N ASP A 50 -4.96 -6.47 2.41
CA ASP A 50 -4.26 -5.98 3.59
C ASP A 50 -5.15 -5.03 4.39
N CYS A 51 -5.12 -5.11 5.72
CA CYS A 51 -6.00 -4.29 6.56
C CYS A 51 -5.68 -2.79 6.50
N THR A 52 -4.49 -2.42 6.00
CA THR A 52 -4.15 -1.02 5.71
C THR A 52 -4.86 -0.46 4.48
N ASN A 53 -5.36 -1.32 3.58
CA ASN A 53 -5.95 -0.93 2.30
C ASN A 53 -7.38 -0.34 2.41
N ILE A 54 -7.82 0.00 3.61
CA ILE A 54 -9.10 0.68 3.87
C ILE A 54 -9.03 2.20 3.65
N ILE A 55 -7.83 2.75 3.41
CA ILE A 55 -7.59 4.19 3.24
C ILE A 55 -7.69 4.64 1.78
N CYS A 56 -7.93 5.92 1.58
CA CYS A 56 -7.81 6.60 0.28
C CYS A 56 -6.57 7.52 0.34
N PRO A 57 -5.40 7.07 -0.14
CA PRO A 57 -4.19 7.88 -0.06
C PRO A 57 -4.14 8.94 -1.17
N ASP A 58 -3.31 9.96 -0.98
CA ASP A 58 -2.97 10.92 -2.03
C ASP A 58 -2.02 10.31 -3.08
N ILE A 59 -1.25 9.28 -2.68
CA ILE A 59 -0.32 8.54 -3.54
C ILE A 59 -0.15 7.11 -3.03
N SER A 60 -0.13 6.14 -3.95
CA SER A 60 0.21 4.75 -3.66
C SER A 60 1.63 4.43 -4.14
N VAL A 61 2.37 3.60 -3.41
CA VAL A 61 3.74 3.21 -3.78
C VAL A 61 3.88 1.70 -3.71
N ILE A 62 4.39 1.10 -4.78
CA ILE A 62 4.74 -0.33 -4.85
C ILE A 62 6.23 -0.40 -5.12
N THR A 63 7.02 -0.79 -4.12
CA THR A 63 8.48 -0.71 -4.18
C THR A 63 9.08 -1.78 -5.08
N ASN A 64 8.92 -3.05 -4.73
CA ASN A 64 9.53 -4.18 -5.43
C ASN A 64 8.62 -5.40 -5.36
N ILE A 65 8.75 -6.29 -6.33
CA ILE A 65 8.02 -7.56 -6.39
C ILE A 65 9.01 -8.71 -6.35
N SER A 66 8.93 -9.51 -5.31
CA SER A 66 9.75 -10.71 -5.11
C SER A 66 8.85 -11.89 -4.74
N PHE A 67 9.41 -13.10 -4.79
CA PHE A 67 8.76 -14.32 -4.30
C PHE A 67 8.73 -14.37 -2.78
N ASP A 68 8.07 -13.39 -2.16
CA ASP A 68 7.84 -13.36 -0.73
C ASP A 68 6.41 -13.80 -0.41
N HIS A 69 6.24 -14.54 0.68
CA HIS A 69 4.93 -15.00 1.15
C HIS A 69 4.07 -15.73 0.09
N THR A 70 4.69 -16.53 -0.78
CA THR A 70 4.03 -17.23 -1.91
C THR A 70 2.84 -18.10 -1.48
N GLN A 71 2.88 -18.66 -0.27
CA GLN A 71 1.76 -19.43 0.31
C GLN A 71 0.45 -18.62 0.43
N PHE A 72 0.54 -17.28 0.49
CA PHE A 72 -0.60 -16.36 0.60
C PHE A 72 -0.85 -15.58 -0.69
N LEU A 73 0.21 -15.24 -1.42
CA LEU A 73 0.15 -14.28 -2.54
C LEU A 73 0.20 -14.93 -3.93
N GLY A 74 0.43 -16.24 -4.00
CA GLY A 74 0.59 -16.97 -5.26
C GLY A 74 2.02 -17.40 -5.51
N ASN A 75 2.20 -18.23 -6.54
CA ASN A 75 3.48 -18.84 -6.90
C ASN A 75 4.12 -18.21 -8.15
N ALA A 76 3.46 -17.21 -8.76
CA ALA A 76 3.97 -16.43 -9.89
C ALA A 76 4.13 -14.94 -9.50
N LEU A 77 5.12 -14.25 -10.09
CA LEU A 77 5.34 -12.81 -9.83
C LEU A 77 4.13 -11.98 -10.23
N GLU A 78 3.40 -12.39 -11.25
CA GLU A 78 2.18 -11.76 -11.73
C GLU A 78 1.03 -11.86 -10.71
N GLU A 79 0.93 -12.97 -9.99
CA GLU A 79 -0.06 -13.18 -8.93
C GLU A 79 0.25 -12.27 -7.72
N ILE A 80 1.52 -12.24 -7.32
CA ILE A 80 2.01 -11.37 -6.24
C ILE A 80 1.83 -9.89 -6.61
N ALA A 81 2.13 -9.53 -7.86
CA ALA A 81 1.90 -8.19 -8.39
C ALA A 81 0.40 -7.84 -8.39
N ALA A 82 -0.48 -8.78 -8.72
CA ALA A 82 -1.94 -8.54 -8.70
C ALA A 82 -2.46 -8.28 -7.28
N GLU A 83 -1.93 -8.99 -6.27
CA GLU A 83 -2.24 -8.71 -4.87
C GLU A 83 -1.76 -7.31 -4.47
N LYS A 84 -0.53 -6.94 -4.80
CA LYS A 84 0.02 -5.62 -4.47
C LYS A 84 -0.68 -4.49 -5.23
N ALA A 85 -1.06 -4.70 -6.49
CA ALA A 85 -1.81 -3.74 -7.31
C ALA A 85 -3.17 -3.37 -6.71
N GLY A 86 -3.68 -4.13 -5.74
CA GLY A 86 -4.91 -3.82 -5.03
C GLY A 86 -4.87 -2.53 -4.18
N ILE A 87 -3.71 -1.92 -3.97
CA ILE A 87 -3.59 -0.60 -3.33
C ILE A 87 -3.74 0.58 -4.30
N ILE A 88 -3.83 0.32 -5.61
CA ILE A 88 -4.07 1.35 -6.62
C ILE A 88 -5.52 1.83 -6.50
N LYS A 89 -5.72 3.13 -6.28
CA LYS A 89 -7.04 3.75 -6.04
C LYS A 89 -7.46 4.65 -7.19
N GLN A 90 -8.76 4.91 -7.28
CA GLN A 90 -9.37 5.66 -8.38
C GLN A 90 -8.78 7.08 -8.47
N ASN A 91 -8.27 7.46 -9.63
CA ASN A 91 -7.68 8.78 -9.90
C ASN A 91 -6.50 9.15 -8.97
N THR A 92 -5.95 8.18 -8.24
CA THR A 92 -4.84 8.39 -7.31
C THR A 92 -3.54 7.97 -7.99
N PRO A 93 -2.49 8.81 -8.01
CA PRO A 93 -1.22 8.43 -8.60
C PRO A 93 -0.60 7.22 -7.91
N VAL A 94 0.04 6.36 -8.70
CA VAL A 94 0.82 5.22 -8.22
C VAL A 94 2.25 5.29 -8.74
N VAL A 95 3.21 5.11 -7.84
CA VAL A 95 4.63 4.97 -8.17
C VAL A 95 5.03 3.51 -8.03
N ILE A 96 5.62 2.96 -9.09
CA ILE A 96 6.22 1.64 -9.11
C ILE A 96 7.75 1.83 -9.03
N GLY A 97 8.38 1.25 -8.01
CA GLY A 97 9.82 1.35 -7.78
C GLY A 97 10.61 0.53 -8.80
N GLU A 98 10.72 -0.77 -8.54
CA GLU A 98 11.37 -1.77 -9.38
C GLU A 98 10.33 -2.49 -10.23
N THR A 99 10.60 -2.59 -11.54
CA THR A 99 9.70 -3.27 -12.47
C THR A 99 10.43 -4.35 -13.25
N VAL A 100 9.89 -5.57 -13.24
CA VAL A 100 10.31 -6.64 -14.15
C VAL A 100 9.29 -6.83 -15.26
N MET A 101 9.71 -7.48 -16.34
CA MET A 101 8.92 -7.62 -17.57
C MET A 101 7.56 -8.28 -17.31
N GLU A 102 7.52 -9.22 -16.37
CA GLU A 102 6.37 -10.03 -15.99
C GLU A 102 5.32 -9.21 -15.21
N THR A 103 5.75 -8.29 -14.35
CA THR A 103 4.85 -7.56 -13.43
C THR A 103 4.33 -6.25 -14.02
N LYS A 104 5.10 -5.61 -14.91
CA LYS A 104 4.73 -4.33 -15.53
C LYS A 104 3.31 -4.34 -16.14
N PRO A 105 2.89 -5.34 -16.94
CA PRO A 105 1.54 -5.37 -17.51
C PRO A 105 0.43 -5.46 -16.46
N VAL A 106 0.71 -6.01 -15.27
CA VAL A 106 -0.26 -6.10 -14.18
C VAL A 106 -0.54 -4.70 -13.61
N PHE A 107 0.51 -3.93 -13.35
CA PHE A 107 0.36 -2.57 -12.82
C PHE A 107 -0.25 -1.60 -13.83
N VAL A 108 0.16 -1.68 -15.09
CA VAL A 108 -0.43 -0.86 -16.16
C VAL A 108 -1.94 -1.09 -16.25
N ARG A 109 -2.37 -2.36 -16.35
CA ARG A 109 -3.82 -2.68 -16.43
C ARG A 109 -4.59 -2.26 -15.18
N ALA A 110 -3.99 -2.42 -14.00
CA ALA A 110 -4.63 -2.00 -12.75
C ALA A 110 -4.76 -0.47 -12.66
N ALA A 111 -3.73 0.26 -13.08
CA ALA A 111 -3.75 1.72 -13.14
C ALA A 111 -4.77 2.24 -14.17
N GLU A 112 -4.79 1.69 -15.38
CA GLU A 112 -5.78 2.02 -16.41
C GLU A 112 -7.22 1.80 -15.92
N LYS A 113 -7.48 0.68 -15.24
CA LYS A 113 -8.81 0.37 -14.69
C LYS A 113 -9.27 1.40 -13.65
N MET A 114 -8.33 1.96 -12.90
CA MET A 114 -8.59 2.93 -11.85
C MET A 114 -8.39 4.38 -12.30
N ASP A 115 -8.13 4.62 -13.59
CA ASP A 115 -7.74 5.93 -14.13
C ASP A 115 -6.63 6.60 -13.29
N ALA A 116 -5.70 5.79 -12.80
CA ALA A 116 -4.62 6.19 -11.91
C ALA A 116 -3.39 6.59 -12.74
N PRO A 117 -2.82 7.80 -12.56
CA PRO A 117 -1.53 8.15 -13.15
C PRO A 117 -0.46 7.20 -12.63
N ILE A 118 0.21 6.47 -13.52
CA ILE A 118 1.27 5.52 -13.16
C ILE A 118 2.64 6.07 -13.53
N ILE A 119 3.56 6.01 -12.59
CA ILE A 119 4.96 6.43 -12.75
C ILE A 119 5.85 5.22 -12.44
N PHE A 120 6.78 4.91 -13.34
CA PHE A 120 7.83 3.92 -13.12
C PHE A 120 9.10 4.67 -12.72
N ALA A 121 9.51 4.54 -11.46
CA ALA A 121 10.60 5.34 -10.88
C ALA A 121 11.94 5.10 -11.59
N GLU A 122 12.18 3.90 -12.12
CA GLU A 122 13.37 3.56 -12.90
C GLU A 122 13.42 4.21 -14.29
N GLU A 123 12.26 4.60 -14.84
CA GLU A 123 12.15 5.20 -16.18
C GLU A 123 12.20 6.73 -16.12
N GLU A 124 11.95 7.31 -14.95
CA GLU A 124 12.02 8.74 -14.75
C GLU A 124 13.35 9.17 -14.13
N ASN A 125 14.12 9.98 -14.88
CA ASN A 125 15.27 10.69 -14.35
C ASN A 125 14.84 11.94 -13.54
N ILE A 126 13.96 11.78 -12.55
CA ILE A 126 13.42 12.90 -11.74
C ILE A 126 14.55 13.66 -11.03
N LEU A 127 15.63 12.96 -10.67
CA LEU A 127 16.79 13.59 -10.05
C LEU A 127 17.51 14.56 -11.00
N LEU A 128 17.52 14.34 -12.32
CA LEU A 128 18.22 15.24 -13.26
C LEU A 128 17.47 16.56 -13.47
N ASP A 129 16.13 16.53 -13.48
CA ASP A 129 15.34 17.73 -13.72
C ASP A 129 15.40 18.71 -12.53
N LEU A 130 15.49 18.21 -11.29
CA LEU A 130 15.68 19.06 -10.11
C LEU A 130 17.04 19.78 -10.10
N TYR A 131 18.09 19.20 -10.68
CA TYR A 131 19.39 19.87 -10.84
C TYR A 131 19.40 20.94 -11.93
N LEU A 132 18.42 20.96 -12.84
CA LEU A 132 18.29 22.02 -13.85
C LEU A 132 17.54 23.26 -13.32
N PHE A 133 16.96 23.18 -12.13
CA PHE A 133 16.28 24.29 -11.45
C PHE A 133 17.09 24.88 -10.27
N TYR A 134 18.34 24.45 -10.07
CA TYR A 134 19.33 25.04 -9.16
C TYR A 134 20.58 25.47 -9.92
#